data_AF-A0A510YD85-F1
#
_entry.id   AF-A0A510YD85-F1
#
_cell.length_a   1.000
_cell.length_b   1.000
_cell.length_c   1.000
_cell.angle_alpha   90.00
_cell.angle_beta   90.00
_cell.angle_gamma   90.00
#
_symmetry.space_group_name_H-M   'P 1'
#
loop_
_entity.id
_entity.type
_entity.pdbx_description
1 polymer ?
#
loop_
_entity_poly.entity_id
_entity_poly.type
_entity_poly.pdbx_seq_one_letter_code
_entity_poly.pdbx_strand_id
1 'polypeptide(L)'
;MITSINQERVLQPFQGMKDSYNKAMYKYWTVQRSTEVYAAAYINQAKEEAKQSFMQDKRERAEQAKKELNAIYHELKDWSFEDPYLSRIDKQVITTEDKVLAEMQRDKEMKLLEAEMRATEETEDFRRLLVRYGSDKLFHDLITAEMRSRAQRAGDKGSKFHFLLTELDREPDENADIRKIEVMLTNIANMEAYPKGIEEEGNVESIQRIPLFEKVD
;
A
#
# COMPACT_ATOMS: atom_id res chain seq x y z
N MET A 1 1.06 -20.11 5.88
CA MET A 1 1.55 -19.00 6.74
C MET A 1 2.79 -18.43 6.08
N ILE A 2 2.67 -17.28 5.43
CA ILE A 2 3.81 -16.50 4.95
C ILE A 2 4.10 -15.48 6.05
N THR A 3 4.97 -15.82 7.00
CA THR A 3 5.17 -15.13 8.29
C THR A 3 6.13 -13.94 8.24
N SER A 4 6.34 -13.32 7.08
CA SER A 4 7.21 -12.14 6.98
C SER A 4 6.82 -11.28 5.80
N ILE A 5 6.65 -9.97 6.03
CA ILE A 5 6.50 -8.98 4.96
C ILE A 5 7.68 -9.15 3.99
N ASN A 6 7.37 -9.32 2.70
CA ASN A 6 8.38 -9.43 1.66
C ASN A 6 9.04 -8.05 1.44
N GLN A 7 10.07 -7.74 2.24
CA GLN A 7 10.75 -6.46 2.18
C GLN A 7 11.49 -6.25 0.85
N GLU A 8 11.97 -7.32 0.21
CA GLU A 8 12.58 -7.24 -1.13
C GLU A 8 11.58 -6.69 -2.15
N ARG A 9 10.32 -7.14 -2.11
CA ARG A 9 9.25 -6.62 -2.96
C ARG A 9 8.97 -5.14 -2.69
N VAL A 10 8.94 -4.73 -1.42
CA VAL A 10 8.75 -3.31 -1.03
C VAL A 10 9.91 -2.43 -1.50
N LEU A 11 11.13 -2.95 -1.50
CA LEU A 11 12.35 -2.20 -1.82
C LEU A 11 12.74 -2.22 -3.31
N GLN A 12 12.08 -3.04 -4.13
CA GLN A 12 12.30 -3.12 -5.57
C GLN A 12 12.31 -1.76 -6.30
N PRO A 13 11.46 -0.77 -5.95
CA PRO A 13 11.51 0.57 -6.54
C PRO A 13 12.83 1.32 -6.32
N PHE A 14 13.66 0.93 -5.36
CA PHE A 14 14.97 1.55 -5.11
C PHE A 14 16.10 1.01 -5.98
N GLN A 15 15.85 -0.04 -6.78
CA GLN A 15 16.85 -0.60 -7.68
C GLN A 15 17.43 0.46 -8.64
N GLY A 16 18.77 0.56 -8.70
CA GLY A 16 19.48 1.54 -9.54
C GLY A 16 19.55 2.95 -8.96
N MET A 17 19.26 3.13 -7.66
CA MET A 17 19.37 4.43 -6.99
C MET A 17 20.83 4.90 -6.86
N LYS A 18 21.81 3.98 -6.74
CA LYS A 18 23.25 4.31 -6.80
C LYS A 18 23.61 5.00 -8.11
N ASP A 19 23.11 4.51 -9.23
CA ASP A 19 23.34 5.13 -10.54
C ASP A 19 22.66 6.49 -10.66
N SER A 20 21.43 6.61 -10.15
CA SER A 20 20.72 7.88 -10.07
C SER A 20 21.48 8.92 -9.25
N TYR A 21 21.97 8.52 -8.07
CA TYR A 21 22.83 9.34 -7.21
C TYR A 21 24.09 9.78 -7.94
N ASN A 22 24.85 8.84 -8.50
CA ASN A 22 26.08 9.13 -9.22
C ASN A 22 25.86 10.09 -10.40
N LYS A 23 24.78 9.89 -11.16
CA LYS A 23 24.40 10.76 -12.28
C LYS A 23 24.05 12.18 -11.81
N ALA A 24 23.32 12.32 -10.70
CA ALA A 24 22.99 13.62 -10.13
C ALA A 24 24.24 14.35 -9.62
N MET A 25 25.11 13.65 -8.86
CA MET A 25 26.30 14.24 -8.26
C MET A 25 27.39 14.57 -9.29
N TYR A 26 27.55 13.75 -10.34
CA TYR A 26 28.56 13.96 -11.39
C TYR A 26 28.43 15.32 -12.08
N LYS A 27 27.19 15.79 -12.29
CA LYS A 27 26.92 17.13 -12.85
C LYS A 27 27.53 18.23 -11.99
N TYR A 28 27.31 18.17 -10.68
CA TYR A 28 27.89 19.12 -9.73
C TYR A 28 29.42 19.00 -9.68
N TRP A 29 29.97 17.79 -9.57
CA TRP A 29 31.42 17.59 -9.48
C TRP A 29 32.17 18.09 -10.71
N THR A 30 31.56 18.01 -11.90
CA THR A 30 32.13 18.55 -13.14
C THR A 30 32.25 20.07 -13.07
N VAL A 31 31.18 20.75 -12.64
CA VAL A 31 31.17 22.22 -12.49
C VAL A 31 32.09 22.68 -11.36
N GLN A 32 32.11 21.96 -10.23
CA GLN A 32 32.95 22.25 -9.07
C GLN A 32 34.44 22.19 -9.38
N ARG A 33 34.88 21.27 -10.25
CA ARG A 33 36.31 21.15 -10.63
C ARG A 33 36.78 22.27 -11.55
N SER A 34 35.85 22.99 -12.18
CA SER A 34 36.14 24.08 -13.12
C SER A 34 35.91 25.45 -12.48
N THR A 35 36.43 25.66 -11.26
CA THR A 35 36.29 26.92 -10.52
C THR A 35 36.88 28.13 -11.23
N GLU A 36 37.82 27.91 -12.16
CA GLU A 36 38.42 28.96 -12.99
C GLU A 36 37.49 29.42 -14.13
N VAL A 37 36.51 28.59 -14.50
CA VAL A 37 35.58 28.83 -15.62
C VAL A 37 34.23 29.34 -15.12
N TYR A 38 33.77 28.85 -13.97
CA TYR A 38 32.43 29.13 -13.45
C TYR A 38 32.47 30.02 -12.21
N ALA A 39 31.55 30.99 -12.17
CA ALA A 39 31.34 31.82 -10.99
C ALA A 39 30.84 31.00 -9.79
N ALA A 40 31.22 31.41 -8.57
CA ALA A 40 30.81 30.73 -7.34
C ALA A 40 29.29 30.59 -7.18
N ALA A 41 28.51 31.59 -7.62
CA ALA A 41 27.05 31.55 -7.61
C ALA A 41 26.50 30.41 -8.49
N TYR A 42 27.10 30.18 -9.66
CA TYR A 42 26.72 29.10 -10.57
C TYR A 42 27.07 27.73 -10.01
N ILE A 43 28.23 27.59 -9.37
CA ILE A 43 28.64 26.34 -8.69
C ILE A 43 27.65 25.99 -7.56
N ASN A 44 27.22 26.99 -6.78
CA ASN A 44 26.23 26.81 -5.72
C ASN A 44 24.84 26.43 -6.28
N GLN A 45 24.43 27.05 -7.39
CA GLN A 45 23.19 26.68 -8.08
C GLN A 45 23.24 25.23 -8.57
N ALA A 46 24.33 24.81 -9.22
CA ALA A 46 24.51 23.44 -9.69
C ALA A 46 24.48 22.41 -8.54
N LYS A 47 24.98 22.78 -7.36
CA LYS A 47 24.88 21.96 -6.15
C LYS A 47 23.43 21.77 -5.72
N GLU A 48 22.66 22.86 -5.67
CA GLU A 48 21.26 22.82 -5.25
C GLU A 48 20.40 22.05 -6.27
N GLU A 49 20.63 22.24 -7.57
CA GLU A 49 19.94 21.48 -8.64
C GLU A 49 20.22 19.98 -8.54
N ALA A 50 21.48 19.58 -8.31
CA ALA A 50 21.85 18.18 -8.12
C ALA A 50 21.19 17.57 -6.87
N LYS A 51 21.16 18.32 -5.75
CA LYS A 51 20.46 17.95 -4.53
C LYS A 51 18.97 17.75 -4.78
N GLN A 52 18.31 18.73 -5.40
CA GLN A 52 16.87 18.68 -5.65
C GLN A 52 16.49 17.54 -6.60
N SER A 53 17.27 17.34 -7.67
CA SER A 53 17.05 16.25 -8.62
C SER A 53 17.12 14.87 -7.94
N PHE A 54 18.12 14.64 -7.08
CA PHE A 54 18.23 13.37 -6.37
C PHE A 54 17.14 13.20 -5.30
N MET A 55 16.83 14.27 -4.56
CA MET A 55 15.77 14.24 -3.55
C MET A 55 14.39 13.97 -4.16
N GLN A 56 14.13 14.46 -5.38
CA GLN A 56 12.91 14.17 -6.11
C GLN A 56 12.81 12.69 -6.48
N ASP A 57 13.83 12.12 -7.14
CA ASP A 57 13.87 10.69 -7.51
C ASP A 57 13.68 9.78 -6.30
N LYS A 58 14.34 10.11 -5.18
CA LYS A 58 14.18 9.38 -3.93
C LYS A 58 12.75 9.42 -3.38
N ARG A 59 12.08 10.57 -3.42
CA ARG A 59 10.69 10.70 -2.98
C ARG A 59 9.75 9.89 -3.87
N GLU A 60 9.95 9.93 -5.18
CA GLU A 60 9.15 9.16 -6.14
C GLU A 60 9.26 7.64 -5.88
N ARG A 61 10.48 7.14 -5.63
CA ARG A 61 10.72 5.74 -5.30
C ARG A 61 10.13 5.34 -3.95
N ALA A 62 10.28 6.18 -2.92
CA ALA A 62 9.67 5.94 -1.61
C ALA A 62 8.14 5.90 -1.69
N GLU A 63 7.53 6.74 -2.52
CA GLU A 63 6.08 6.73 -2.75
C GLU A 63 5.63 5.45 -3.47
N GLN A 64 6.40 4.97 -4.45
CA GLN A 64 6.13 3.68 -5.11
C GLN A 64 6.26 2.51 -4.12
N ALA A 65 7.29 2.51 -3.27
CA ALA A 65 7.46 1.50 -2.23
C ALA A 65 6.31 1.51 -1.20
N LYS A 66 5.78 2.69 -0.85
CA LYS A 66 4.59 2.80 0.01
C LYS A 66 3.34 2.23 -0.64
N LYS A 67 3.16 2.43 -1.95
CA LYS A 67 2.05 1.80 -2.69
C LYS A 67 2.15 0.28 -2.66
N GLU A 68 3.36 -0.25 -2.82
CA GLU A 68 3.61 -1.69 -2.74
C GLU A 68 3.35 -2.25 -1.33
N LEU A 69 3.82 -1.54 -0.31
CA LEU A 69 3.56 -1.88 1.09
C LEU A 69 2.06 -1.89 1.40
N ASN A 70 1.30 -0.95 0.84
CA ASN A 70 -0.16 -0.94 0.95
C ASN A 70 -0.82 -2.12 0.21
N ALA A 71 -0.29 -2.52 -0.95
CA ALA A 71 -0.76 -3.73 -1.64
C ALA A 71 -0.53 -4.98 -0.78
N ILE A 72 0.64 -5.12 -0.15
CA ILE A 72 0.93 -6.22 0.78
C ILE A 72 0.02 -6.16 2.01
N TYR A 73 -0.24 -4.97 2.57
CA TYR A 73 -1.21 -4.82 3.66
C TYR A 73 -2.60 -5.36 3.27
N HIS A 74 -3.06 -5.04 2.05
CA HIS A 74 -4.34 -5.54 1.55
C HIS A 74 -4.33 -7.04 1.27
N GLU A 75 -3.22 -7.60 0.79
CA GLU A 75 -3.03 -9.05 0.66
C GLU A 75 -3.07 -9.76 2.02
N LEU A 76 -2.43 -9.20 3.06
CA LEU A 76 -2.39 -9.80 4.40
C LEU A 76 -3.69 -9.62 5.19
N LYS A 77 -4.46 -8.57 4.90
CA LYS A 77 -5.77 -8.31 5.54
C LYS A 77 -6.85 -9.26 5.03
N ASP A 78 -6.60 -9.93 3.92
CA ASP A 78 -7.41 -11.03 3.37
C ASP A 78 -8.93 -10.77 3.40
N TRP A 79 -9.30 -9.62 2.86
CA TRP A 79 -10.50 -9.51 2.04
C TRP A 79 -10.03 -9.08 0.66
N SER A 80 -9.59 -10.04 -0.16
CA SER A 80 -9.41 -9.77 -1.58
C SER A 80 -10.81 -9.48 -2.14
N PHE A 81 -11.13 -8.19 -2.32
CA PHE A 81 -12.36 -7.82 -2.97
C PHE A 81 -12.23 -8.15 -4.45
N GLU A 82 -12.42 -9.40 -4.79
CA GLU A 82 -12.57 -9.80 -6.17
C GLU A 82 -13.88 -9.20 -6.66
N ASP A 83 -13.79 -8.39 -7.72
CA ASP A 83 -14.97 -8.13 -8.49
C ASP A 83 -15.45 -9.50 -9.03
N PRO A 84 -16.63 -10.00 -8.61
CA PRO A 84 -17.13 -11.29 -9.08
C PRO A 84 -17.32 -11.30 -10.61
N TYR A 85 -17.27 -10.13 -11.26
CA TYR A 85 -17.20 -10.01 -12.70
C TYR A 85 -15.79 -10.26 -13.23
N LEU A 86 -14.72 -9.74 -12.64
CA LEU A 86 -13.36 -10.00 -13.14
C LEU A 86 -12.93 -11.48 -12.97
N SER A 87 -13.35 -12.16 -11.90
CA SER A 87 -12.98 -13.57 -11.66
C SER A 87 -13.87 -14.61 -12.36
N ARG A 88 -15.11 -14.26 -12.73
CA ARG A 88 -15.95 -15.07 -13.63
C ARG A 88 -15.62 -14.87 -15.11
N ILE A 89 -14.89 -13.80 -15.45
CA ILE A 89 -14.41 -13.54 -16.81
C ILE A 89 -13.09 -14.26 -17.02
N ASP A 90 -13.17 -15.59 -17.13
CA ASP A 90 -12.20 -16.31 -17.94
C ASP A 90 -12.47 -15.90 -19.41
N LYS A 91 -11.81 -14.80 -19.82
CA LYS A 91 -11.48 -14.42 -21.21
C LYS A 91 -12.58 -13.98 -22.20
N GLN A 92 -13.86 -13.78 -21.84
CA GLN A 92 -14.88 -13.30 -22.82
C GLN A 92 -15.97 -12.36 -22.24
N VAL A 93 -15.61 -11.13 -21.86
CA VAL A 93 -16.56 -10.00 -21.82
C VAL A 93 -16.03 -8.91 -22.73
N ILE A 94 -16.74 -8.70 -23.85
CA ILE A 94 -16.26 -7.87 -24.96
C ILE A 94 -17.18 -6.64 -25.18
N THR A 95 -18.34 -6.53 -24.50
CA THR A 95 -19.29 -5.42 -24.71
C THR A 95 -19.73 -4.68 -23.44
N THR A 96 -20.25 -3.45 -23.60
CA THR A 96 -20.82 -2.62 -22.52
C THR A 96 -22.12 -3.20 -21.95
N GLU A 97 -22.93 -3.89 -22.76
CA GLU A 97 -24.21 -4.47 -22.36
C GLU A 97 -24.03 -5.63 -21.37
N ASP A 98 -23.01 -6.47 -21.58
CA ASP A 98 -22.66 -7.57 -20.68
C ASP A 98 -22.28 -7.05 -19.28
N LYS A 99 -21.57 -5.91 -19.21
CA LYS A 99 -21.21 -5.26 -17.95
C LYS A 99 -22.44 -4.76 -17.20
N VAL A 100 -23.39 -4.15 -17.91
CA VAL A 100 -24.64 -3.66 -17.31
C VAL A 100 -25.48 -4.82 -16.79
N LEU A 101 -25.60 -5.93 -17.53
CA LEU A 101 -26.34 -7.11 -17.09
C LEU A 101 -25.70 -7.75 -15.86
N ALA A 102 -24.37 -7.82 -15.83
CA ALA A 102 -23.59 -8.23 -14.66
C ALA A 102 -23.91 -7.35 -13.44
N GLU A 103 -23.81 -6.03 -13.56
CA GLU A 103 -24.14 -5.08 -12.49
C GLU A 103 -25.58 -5.24 -11.97
N MET A 104 -26.56 -5.39 -12.87
CA MET A 104 -27.95 -5.65 -12.50
C MET A 104 -28.13 -6.97 -11.74
N GLN A 105 -27.36 -7.99 -12.10
CA GLN A 105 -27.36 -9.25 -11.39
C GLN A 105 -26.75 -9.11 -9.98
N ARG A 106 -25.65 -8.35 -9.82
CA ARG A 106 -25.09 -8.03 -8.49
C ARG A 106 -26.12 -7.38 -7.62
N ASP A 107 -26.76 -6.33 -8.14
CA ASP A 107 -27.71 -5.52 -7.36
C ASP A 107 -28.89 -6.36 -6.89
N LYS A 108 -29.35 -7.29 -7.73
CA LYS A 108 -30.39 -8.24 -7.35
C LYS A 108 -29.91 -9.20 -6.26
N GLU A 109 -28.72 -9.78 -6.41
CA GLU A 109 -28.11 -10.68 -5.41
C GLU A 109 -27.88 -9.95 -4.08
N MET A 110 -27.39 -8.70 -4.10
CA MET A 110 -27.20 -7.86 -2.92
C MET A 110 -28.51 -7.52 -2.21
N LYS A 111 -29.60 -7.22 -2.94
CA LYS A 111 -30.92 -7.00 -2.34
C LYS A 111 -31.47 -8.25 -1.65
N LEU A 112 -31.21 -9.43 -2.21
CA LEU A 112 -31.60 -10.69 -1.59
C LEU A 112 -30.77 -10.95 -0.33
N LEU A 113 -29.46 -10.72 -0.39
CA LEU A 113 -28.57 -10.84 0.77
C LEU A 113 -28.91 -9.84 1.88
N GLU A 114 -29.29 -8.62 1.54
CA GLU A 114 -29.77 -7.63 2.51
C GLU A 114 -31.03 -8.15 3.24
N ALA A 115 -31.97 -8.73 2.50
CA ALA A 115 -33.17 -9.30 3.09
C ALA A 115 -32.86 -10.53 3.97
N GLU A 116 -31.96 -11.40 3.53
CA GLU A 116 -31.50 -12.58 4.28
C GLU A 116 -30.80 -12.16 5.59
N MET A 117 -29.93 -11.16 5.53
CA MET A 117 -29.26 -10.60 6.70
C MET A 117 -30.22 -9.94 7.68
N ARG A 118 -31.21 -9.18 7.19
CA ARG A 118 -32.24 -8.59 8.05
C ARG A 118 -33.05 -9.66 8.79
N ALA A 119 -33.37 -10.77 8.13
CA ALA A 119 -34.10 -11.90 8.71
C ALA A 119 -33.25 -12.78 9.65
N THR A 120 -31.93 -12.74 9.52
CA THR A 120 -31.00 -13.55 10.32
C THR A 120 -30.86 -12.94 11.72
N GLU A 121 -30.96 -13.72 12.79
CA GLU A 121 -30.76 -13.24 14.18
C GLU A 121 -29.51 -13.82 14.86
N GLU A 122 -28.92 -14.89 14.32
CA GLU A 122 -27.84 -15.65 14.94
C GLU A 122 -26.47 -15.27 14.36
N THR A 123 -25.47 -15.09 15.23
CA THR A 123 -24.10 -14.68 14.82
C THR A 123 -23.41 -15.70 13.92
N GLU A 124 -23.71 -16.98 14.06
CA GLU A 124 -23.08 -18.04 13.25
C GLU A 124 -23.56 -18.03 11.80
N ASP A 125 -24.80 -17.60 11.55
CA ASP A 125 -25.30 -17.38 10.19
C ASP A 125 -24.58 -16.22 9.51
N PHE A 126 -24.31 -15.13 10.25
CA PHE A 126 -23.49 -14.03 9.74
C PHE A 126 -22.07 -14.49 9.40
N ARG A 127 -21.44 -15.36 10.21
CA ARG A 127 -20.14 -15.97 9.86
C ARG A 127 -20.21 -16.80 8.59
N ARG A 128 -21.26 -17.61 8.42
CA ARG A 128 -21.45 -18.39 7.18
C ARG A 128 -21.58 -17.49 5.96
N LEU A 129 -22.32 -16.38 6.05
CA LEU A 129 -22.44 -15.42 4.97
C LEU A 129 -21.10 -14.71 4.69
N LEU A 130 -20.33 -14.36 5.72
CA LEU A 130 -18.98 -13.79 5.59
C LEU A 130 -18.01 -14.72 4.87
N VAL A 131 -17.97 -16.00 5.24
CA VAL A 131 -17.11 -16.99 4.58
C VAL A 131 -17.49 -17.14 3.10
N ARG A 132 -18.77 -16.98 2.76
CA ARG A 132 -19.28 -17.21 1.40
C ARG A 132 -19.20 -15.99 0.48
N TYR A 133 -19.38 -14.79 1.03
CA TYR A 133 -19.55 -13.56 0.24
C TYR A 133 -18.68 -12.39 0.69
N GLY A 134 -17.89 -12.53 1.75
CA GLY A 134 -17.12 -11.42 2.30
C GLY A 134 -16.01 -10.88 1.37
N SER A 135 -15.66 -11.63 0.31
CA SER A 135 -14.83 -11.13 -0.79
C SER A 135 -15.58 -10.20 -1.76
N ASP A 136 -16.90 -9.99 -1.64
CA ASP A 136 -17.61 -8.95 -2.39
C ASP A 136 -17.62 -7.66 -1.56
N LYS A 137 -17.05 -6.58 -2.10
CA LYS A 137 -16.98 -5.27 -1.43
C LYS A 137 -18.34 -4.73 -0.98
N LEU A 138 -19.37 -4.83 -1.83
CA LEU A 138 -20.71 -4.35 -1.52
C LEU A 138 -21.33 -5.16 -0.39
N PHE A 139 -21.13 -6.48 -0.39
CA PHE A 139 -21.58 -7.34 0.69
C PHE A 139 -20.85 -7.02 2.00
N HIS A 140 -19.53 -6.84 1.95
CA HIS A 140 -18.72 -6.50 3.13
C HIS A 140 -19.15 -5.15 3.74
N ASP A 141 -19.41 -4.13 2.92
CA ASP A 141 -19.93 -2.84 3.38
C ASP A 141 -21.32 -3.00 4.03
N LEU A 142 -22.19 -3.80 3.40
CA LEU A 142 -23.55 -4.07 3.86
C LEU A 142 -23.57 -4.81 5.21
N ILE A 143 -22.78 -5.89 5.34
CA ILE A 143 -22.72 -6.66 6.60
C ILE A 143 -22.04 -5.86 7.71
N THR A 144 -21.01 -5.06 7.40
CA THR A 144 -20.38 -4.16 8.39
C THR A 144 -21.39 -3.15 8.93
N ALA A 145 -22.19 -2.53 8.05
CA ALA A 145 -23.23 -1.59 8.46
C ALA A 145 -24.32 -2.26 9.32
N GLU A 146 -24.76 -3.47 8.93
CA GLU A 146 -25.76 -4.25 9.66
C GLU A 146 -25.25 -4.67 11.04
N MET A 147 -24.03 -5.19 11.13
CA MET A 147 -23.42 -5.57 12.41
C MET A 147 -23.24 -4.36 13.33
N ARG A 148 -22.84 -3.20 12.78
CA ARG A 148 -22.76 -1.93 13.55
C ARG A 148 -24.12 -1.50 14.05
N SER A 149 -25.16 -1.61 13.22
CA SER A 149 -26.54 -1.30 13.62
C SER A 149 -27.03 -2.20 14.75
N ARG A 150 -26.79 -3.51 14.65
CA ARG A 150 -27.18 -4.50 15.65
C ARG A 150 -26.41 -4.36 16.95
N ALA A 151 -25.11 -4.11 16.89
CA ALA A 151 -24.27 -3.84 18.06
C ALA A 151 -24.75 -2.59 18.84
N GLN A 152 -25.29 -1.58 18.15
CA GLN A 152 -25.83 -0.36 18.77
C GLN A 152 -27.26 -0.51 19.30
N ARG A 153 -28.10 -1.36 18.68
CA ARG A 153 -29.53 -1.50 19.01
C ARG A 153 -29.84 -2.61 20.00
N ALA A 154 -29.06 -3.69 20.01
CA ALA A 154 -29.30 -4.84 20.87
C ALA A 154 -28.50 -4.69 22.16
N GLY A 155 -29.14 -4.48 23.32
CA GLY A 155 -28.47 -4.32 24.63
C GLY A 155 -27.47 -5.46 24.98
N ASP A 156 -27.87 -6.44 25.78
CA ASP A 156 -26.93 -7.52 26.21
C ASP A 156 -26.45 -8.42 25.05
N LYS A 157 -27.23 -8.53 23.96
CA LYS A 157 -26.87 -9.28 22.74
C LYS A 157 -25.92 -8.52 21.81
N GLY A 158 -25.74 -7.20 21.97
CA GLY A 158 -24.90 -6.37 21.14
C GLY A 158 -23.42 -6.73 21.22
N SER A 159 -22.99 -7.28 22.36
CA SER A 159 -21.63 -7.79 22.59
C SER A 159 -21.21 -8.86 21.59
N LYS A 160 -22.12 -9.77 21.20
CA LYS A 160 -21.84 -10.83 20.22
C LYS A 160 -21.66 -10.28 18.80
N PHE A 161 -22.47 -9.30 18.42
CA PHE A 161 -22.34 -8.60 17.13
C PHE A 161 -21.11 -7.69 17.09
N HIS A 162 -20.72 -7.13 18.24
CA HIS A 162 -19.49 -6.35 18.38
C HIS A 162 -18.23 -7.21 18.21
N PHE A 163 -18.24 -8.45 18.71
CA PHE A 163 -17.17 -9.41 18.46
C PHE A 163 -17.04 -9.72 16.97
N LEU A 164 -18.14 -9.92 16.25
CA LEU A 164 -18.14 -10.16 14.80
C LEU A 164 -17.57 -8.97 14.01
N LEU A 165 -17.89 -7.73 14.41
CA LEU A 165 -17.26 -6.52 13.85
C LEU A 165 -15.76 -6.51 14.09
N THR A 166 -15.32 -6.98 15.25
CA THR A 166 -13.89 -7.03 15.58
C THR A 166 -13.17 -8.11 14.79
N GLU A 167 -13.83 -9.24 14.48
CA GLU A 167 -13.33 -10.25 13.55
C GLU A 167 -13.22 -9.69 12.12
N LEU A 168 -14.18 -8.85 11.69
CA LEU A 168 -14.20 -8.20 10.38
C LEU A 168 -13.13 -7.12 10.21
N ASP A 169 -12.97 -6.27 11.23
CA ASP A 169 -12.02 -5.16 11.26
C ASP A 169 -10.63 -5.59 11.76
N ARG A 170 -10.39 -6.90 11.97
CA ARG A 170 -9.13 -7.39 12.51
C ARG A 170 -7.99 -7.02 11.55
N GLU A 171 -7.08 -6.22 12.05
CA GLU A 171 -5.85 -5.88 11.34
C GLU A 171 -4.98 -7.13 11.18
N PRO A 172 -4.17 -7.23 10.10
CA PRO A 172 -3.17 -8.28 9.99
C PRO A 172 -2.28 -8.32 11.22
N ASP A 173 -1.86 -9.52 11.63
CA ASP A 173 -0.94 -9.67 12.76
C ASP A 173 0.39 -8.89 12.48
N GLU A 174 0.76 -8.73 11.20
CA GLU A 174 1.92 -7.99 10.70
C GLU A 174 1.74 -6.45 10.63
N ASN A 175 0.58 -5.88 10.99
CA ASN A 175 0.31 -4.45 10.87
C ASN A 175 1.34 -3.55 11.57
N ALA A 176 1.87 -4.00 12.72
CA ALA A 176 2.91 -3.27 13.45
C ALA A 176 4.19 -3.12 12.61
N ASP A 177 4.59 -4.18 11.91
CA ASP A 177 5.77 -4.18 11.05
C ASP A 177 5.54 -3.35 9.77
N ILE A 178 4.33 -3.41 9.20
CA ILE A 178 3.93 -2.57 8.07
C ILE A 178 4.10 -1.09 8.42
N ARG A 179 3.57 -0.65 9.57
CA ARG A 179 3.71 0.74 10.03
C ARG A 179 5.17 1.14 10.24
N LYS A 180 5.99 0.22 10.76
CA LYS A 180 7.43 0.47 10.96
C LYS A 180 8.12 0.73 9.62
N ILE A 181 7.86 -0.08 8.61
CA ILE A 181 8.40 0.09 7.25
C ILE A 181 7.91 1.40 6.63
N GLU A 182 6.63 1.75 6.77
CA GLU A 182 6.07 3.00 6.25
C GLU A 182 6.76 4.25 6.84
N VAL A 183 7.03 4.24 8.16
CA VAL A 183 7.78 5.30 8.84
C VAL A 183 9.21 5.38 8.29
N MET A 184 9.87 4.24 8.07
CA MET A 184 11.22 4.21 7.49
C MET A 184 11.25 4.74 6.06
N LEU A 185 10.29 4.36 5.20
CA LEU A 185 10.15 4.90 3.84
C LEU A 185 9.93 6.42 3.87
N THR A 186 9.16 6.93 4.82
CA THR A 186 8.96 8.37 5.01
C THR A 186 10.25 9.07 5.43
N ASN A 187 11.04 8.46 6.32
CA ASN A 187 12.33 9.00 6.72
C ASN A 187 13.34 9.02 5.57
N ILE A 188 13.37 7.95 4.76
CA ILE A 188 14.21 7.86 3.56
C ILE A 188 13.85 8.96 2.57
N ALA A 189 12.56 9.16 2.29
CA ALA A 189 12.08 10.20 1.38
C ALA A 189 12.51 11.62 1.78
N ASN A 190 12.60 11.89 3.09
CA ASN A 190 12.79 13.24 3.62
C ASN A 190 14.22 13.57 4.07
N MET A 191 15.06 12.58 4.38
CA MET A 191 16.43 12.85 4.84
C MET A 191 17.29 13.48 3.72
N GLU A 192 18.21 14.39 4.02
CA GLU A 192 19.12 14.94 2.99
C GLU A 192 20.39 14.10 2.85
N ALA A 193 20.22 12.81 2.53
CA ALA A 193 21.29 11.82 2.44
C ALA A 193 20.97 10.75 1.39
N TYR A 194 22.02 10.08 0.89
CA TYR A 194 21.93 8.85 0.12
C TYR A 194 21.70 7.66 1.09
N PRO A 195 20.63 6.87 0.92
CA PRO A 195 20.35 5.67 1.71
C PRO A 195 21.21 4.48 1.24
N LYS A 196 22.46 4.36 1.69
CA LYS A 196 23.29 3.20 1.34
C LYS A 196 22.70 1.92 1.93
N GLY A 197 22.78 0.82 1.19
CA GLY A 197 22.31 -0.51 1.62
C GLY A 197 20.86 -0.81 1.25
N ILE A 198 20.06 0.19 0.83
CA ILE A 198 18.65 -0.01 0.45
C ILE A 198 18.47 -0.97 -0.74
N GLU A 199 19.45 -1.03 -1.63
CA GLU A 199 19.46 -1.93 -2.80
C GLU A 199 20.11 -3.29 -2.52
N GLU A 200 21.04 -3.34 -1.57
CA GLU A 200 21.95 -4.48 -1.38
C GLU A 200 21.52 -5.40 -0.25
N GLU A 201 20.95 -4.83 0.81
CA GLU A 201 20.69 -5.57 2.05
C GLU A 201 19.24 -6.07 2.18
N GLY A 202 18.35 -5.63 1.28
CA GLY A 202 16.94 -6.06 1.25
C GLY A 202 16.16 -5.71 2.53
N ASN A 203 16.71 -4.84 3.39
CA ASN A 203 16.15 -4.49 4.68
C ASN A 203 16.21 -2.98 4.94
N VAL A 204 15.08 -2.39 5.33
CA VAL A 204 14.98 -0.96 5.66
C VAL A 204 15.73 -0.55 6.93
N GLU A 205 16.01 -1.51 7.83
CA GLU A 205 16.62 -1.24 9.14
C GLU A 205 18.13 -1.02 9.08
N SER A 206 18.79 -1.53 8.04
CA SER A 206 20.24 -1.47 7.91
C SER A 206 20.73 -0.32 7.04
N ILE A 207 19.81 0.54 6.59
CA ILE A 207 20.11 1.67 5.72
C ILE A 207 21.01 2.68 6.43
N GLN A 208 22.18 2.92 5.84
CA GLN A 208 23.12 3.94 6.29
C GLN A 208 22.85 5.27 5.58
N ARG A 209 23.06 6.38 6.29
CA ARG A 209 22.91 7.73 5.74
C ARG A 209 24.27 8.25 5.29
N ILE A 210 24.52 8.28 3.99
CA ILE A 210 25.71 8.95 3.45
C ILE A 210 25.34 10.40 3.12
N PRO A 211 26.07 11.40 3.65
CA PRO A 211 25.91 12.79 3.26
C PRO A 211 25.96 12.95 1.73
N LEU A 212 25.09 13.79 1.18
CA LEU A 212 25.13 14.09 -0.26
C LEU A 212 26.48 14.70 -0.64
N PHE A 213 26.90 14.45 -1.87
CA PHE A 213 28.17 14.90 -2.46
C PHE A 213 29.42 14.20 -1.94
N GLU A 214 29.30 13.23 -1.03
CA GLU A 214 30.38 12.28 -0.76
C GLU A 214 30.47 11.23 -1.86
N LYS A 215 31.69 10.73 -2.10
CA LYS A 215 31.90 9.60 -3.02
C LYS A 215 31.33 8.34 -2.39
N VAL A 216 30.53 7.62 -3.15
CA VAL A 216 29.96 6.33 -2.76
C VAL A 216 30.69 5.27 -3.59
N ASP A 217 31.48 4.45 -2.92
CA ASP A 217 32.18 3.31 -3.53
C ASP A 217 31.21 2.17 -3.89
#